data_AF-A0A699Q0F9-F1
#
_entry.id   AF-A0A699Q0F9-F1
#
_cell.length_a   1.000
_cell.length_b   1.000
_cell.length_c   1.000
_cell.angle_alpha   90.00
_cell.angle_beta   90.00
_cell.angle_gamma   90.00
#
_symmetry.space_group_name_H-M   'P 1'
#
loop_
_entity.id
_entity.type
_entity.pdbx_description
1 polymer ?
#
loop_
_entity_poly.entity_id
_entity_poly.type
_entity_poly.pdbx_seq_one_letter_code
_entity_poly.pdbx_strand_id
1 'polypeptide(L)'
;MDYFTEWIEAKVIEPITGGQVKKFVWDNIVCRFGIPGEIISGNGKQFTDNPSKDWCDKLNITQRFASVKHPQSNGLVERANRSLREGIKARLGEGNKNWVEELPHILWAYRTMVKSSHGDTPFSLKYKTEAVIPSQIGMPTYRTTVVDVVNNDEELRLNLDLLEERRELTAMSEAKSKSKMIKYYNYRVCGVAFKPGDFIYRSNDASHAVAGGKLGPK
;
A
#
# COMPACT_ATOMS: atom_id res chain seq x y z
N MET A 1 -2.32 1.34 -2.04
CA MET A 1 -1.57 1.65 -0.81
C MET A 1 -0.61 2.78 -1.15
N ASP A 2 -0.56 3.80 -0.31
CA ASP A 2 0.48 4.82 -0.38
C ASP A 2 1.76 4.26 0.25
N TYR A 3 2.88 4.28 -0.46
CA TYR A 3 4.11 3.62 -0.02
C TYR A 3 4.80 4.37 1.12
N PHE A 4 4.63 5.69 1.18
CA PHE A 4 5.27 6.53 2.18
C PHE A 4 4.56 6.45 3.53
N THR A 5 3.25 6.69 3.55
CA THR A 5 2.45 6.65 4.80
C THR A 5 1.97 5.25 5.17
N GLU A 6 2.19 4.27 4.29
CA GLU A 6 1.54 2.95 4.35
C GLU A 6 -0.01 3.03 4.37
N TRP A 7 -0.61 4.15 3.94
CA TRP A 7 -2.07 4.31 3.92
C TRP A 7 -2.74 3.37 2.92
N ILE A 8 -3.75 2.63 3.36
CA ILE A 8 -4.54 1.73 2.50
C ILE A 8 -5.91 2.33 2.26
N GLU A 9 -6.32 2.40 1.00
CA GLU A 9 -7.72 2.45 0.59
C GLU A 9 -8.12 1.08 0.05
N ALA A 10 -9.29 0.59 0.44
CA ALA A 10 -9.85 -0.66 -0.05
C ALA A 10 -11.36 -0.53 -0.23
N LYS A 11 -11.88 -1.18 -1.27
CA LYS A 11 -13.30 -1.22 -1.60
C LYS A 11 -13.62 -2.58 -2.20
N VAL A 12 -14.80 -3.09 -1.88
CA VAL A 12 -15.34 -4.30 -2.52
C VAL A 12 -15.84 -3.94 -3.91
N ILE A 13 -15.37 -4.67 -4.93
CA ILE A 13 -15.68 -4.41 -6.34
C ILE A 13 -16.11 -5.73 -6.98
N GLU A 14 -17.28 -5.72 -7.60
CA GLU A 14 -17.82 -6.83 -8.36
C GLU A 14 -18.59 -6.30 -9.59
N PRO A 15 -18.26 -6.70 -10.83
CA PRO A 15 -17.07 -7.47 -11.27
C PRO A 15 -15.79 -6.60 -11.34
N ILE A 16 -14.63 -7.26 -11.27
CA ILE A 16 -13.31 -6.60 -11.36
C ILE A 16 -13.02 -6.24 -12.82
N THR A 17 -13.36 -5.00 -13.22
CA THR A 17 -13.15 -4.47 -14.58
C THR A 17 -12.29 -3.20 -14.54
N GLY A 18 -11.65 -2.84 -15.67
CA GLY A 18 -10.86 -1.60 -15.76
C GLY A 18 -11.67 -0.34 -15.49
N GLY A 19 -12.95 -0.30 -15.89
CA GLY A 19 -13.86 0.81 -15.58
C GLY A 19 -14.11 0.99 -14.08
N GLN A 20 -14.30 -0.12 -13.34
CA GLN A 20 -14.46 -0.08 -11.89
C GLN A 20 -13.17 0.32 -11.17
N VAL A 21 -12.00 -0.12 -11.67
CA VAL A 21 -10.70 0.32 -11.14
C VAL A 21 -10.53 1.82 -11.30
N LYS A 22 -10.80 2.38 -12.48
CA LYS A 22 -10.75 3.84 -12.71
C LYS A 22 -11.66 4.59 -11.75
N LYS A 23 -12.92 4.14 -11.64
CA LYS A 23 -13.89 4.74 -10.72
C LYS A 23 -13.39 4.70 -9.28
N PHE A 24 -12.82 3.58 -8.85
CA PHE A 24 -12.22 3.46 -7.52
C PHE A 24 -11.08 4.47 -7.32
N VAL A 25 -10.13 4.58 -8.25
CA VAL A 25 -9.01 5.52 -8.14
C VAL A 25 -9.52 6.96 -8.16
N TRP A 26 -10.46 7.30 -9.03
CA TRP A 26 -11.05 8.64 -9.08
C TRP A 26 -11.74 9.00 -7.76
N ASP A 27 -12.70 8.20 -7.32
CA ASP A 27 -13.53 8.50 -6.16
C ASP A 27 -12.73 8.51 -4.85
N ASN A 28 -11.79 7.58 -4.68
CA ASN A 28 -11.15 7.32 -3.38
C ASN A 28 -9.71 7.83 -3.27
N ILE A 29 -9.06 8.12 -4.40
CA ILE A 29 -7.69 8.64 -4.42
C ILE A 29 -7.68 10.06 -4.96
N VAL A 30 -8.12 10.28 -6.20
CA VAL A 30 -8.01 11.61 -6.85
C VAL A 30 -8.89 12.65 -6.15
N CYS A 31 -10.17 12.37 -5.97
CA CYS A 31 -11.09 13.30 -5.32
C CYS A 31 -10.78 13.55 -3.83
N ARG A 32 -10.04 12.64 -3.19
CA ARG A 32 -9.75 12.71 -1.75
C ARG A 32 -8.36 13.27 -1.44
N PHE A 33 -7.37 12.94 -2.25
CA PHE A 33 -5.96 13.22 -1.98
C PHE A 33 -5.26 13.97 -3.12
N GLY A 34 -5.91 14.12 -4.27
CA GLY A 34 -5.30 14.67 -5.48
C GLY A 34 -4.71 13.61 -6.40
N ILE A 35 -4.18 14.06 -7.53
CA ILE A 35 -3.65 13.20 -8.59
C ILE A 35 -2.30 12.61 -8.16
N PRO A 36 -2.16 11.26 -8.13
CA PRO A 36 -0.88 10.63 -7.81
C PRO A 36 0.12 10.81 -8.96
N GLY A 37 1.39 11.02 -8.65
CA GLY A 37 2.44 11.08 -9.67
C GLY A 37 2.73 9.71 -10.33
N GLU A 38 2.59 8.62 -9.56
CA GLU A 38 2.87 7.26 -10.03
C GLU A 38 1.89 6.25 -9.43
N ILE A 39 1.45 5.28 -10.24
CA ILE A 39 0.68 4.10 -9.80
C ILE A 39 1.43 2.84 -10.21
N ILE A 40 1.71 1.99 -9.23
CA ILE A 40 2.31 0.66 -9.43
C ILE A 40 1.20 -0.39 -9.30
N SER A 41 1.02 -1.22 -10.34
CA SER A 41 0.02 -2.29 -10.36
C SER A 41 0.61 -3.64 -10.80
N GLY A 42 -0.10 -4.73 -10.51
CA GLY A 42 0.20 -6.04 -11.12
C GLY A 42 -0.20 -6.12 -12.59
N ASN A 43 0.12 -7.23 -13.25
CA ASN A 43 -0.15 -7.46 -14.69
C ASN A 43 -1.57 -7.99 -14.98
N GLY A 44 -2.55 -7.70 -14.11
CA GLY A 44 -3.94 -8.11 -14.34
C GLY A 44 -4.57 -7.31 -15.48
N LYS A 45 -5.44 -7.96 -16.28
CA LYS A 45 -6.12 -7.32 -17.43
C LYS A 45 -6.82 -6.01 -17.06
N GLN A 46 -7.44 -5.98 -15.88
CA GLN A 46 -8.10 -4.78 -15.35
C GLN A 46 -7.18 -3.55 -15.22
N PHE A 47 -5.86 -3.75 -15.16
CA PHE A 47 -4.86 -2.69 -15.10
C PHE A 47 -4.14 -2.47 -16.44
N THR A 48 -4.01 -3.51 -17.26
CA THR A 48 -3.27 -3.47 -18.53
C THR A 48 -4.11 -3.07 -19.73
N ASP A 49 -5.44 -3.17 -19.65
CA ASP A 49 -6.32 -2.81 -20.78
C ASP A 49 -6.23 -1.31 -21.11
N ASN A 50 -6.23 -0.98 -22.41
CA ASN A 50 -6.06 0.37 -22.98
C ASN A 50 -6.78 1.51 -22.23
N PRO A 51 -8.05 1.37 -21.79
CA PRO A 51 -8.74 2.47 -21.15
C PRO A 51 -7.96 3.02 -19.95
N SER A 52 -7.37 2.15 -19.12
CA SER A 52 -6.68 2.56 -17.89
C SER A 52 -5.42 3.34 -18.19
N LYS A 53 -4.67 2.95 -19.23
CA LYS A 53 -3.45 3.63 -19.66
C LYS A 53 -3.74 5.04 -20.20
N ASP A 54 -4.68 5.15 -21.14
CA ASP A 54 -5.06 6.45 -21.72
C ASP A 54 -5.58 7.44 -20.66
N TRP A 55 -6.25 6.91 -19.63
CA TRP A 55 -6.74 7.71 -18.51
C TRP A 55 -5.62 8.19 -17.60
N CYS A 56 -4.64 7.33 -17.29
CA CYS A 56 -3.44 7.71 -16.55
C CYS A 56 -2.65 8.79 -17.31
N ASP A 57 -2.44 8.60 -18.62
CA ASP A 57 -1.70 9.54 -19.47
C ASP A 57 -2.36 10.92 -19.50
N LYS A 58 -3.70 10.99 -19.60
CA LYS A 58 -4.45 12.26 -19.55
C LYS A 58 -4.31 13.02 -18.23
N LEU A 59 -4.05 12.31 -17.14
CA LEU A 59 -3.86 12.89 -15.81
C LEU A 59 -2.39 13.05 -15.44
N ASN A 60 -1.45 12.80 -16.37
CA ASN A 60 -0.01 12.76 -16.11
C ASN A 60 0.39 11.79 -14.99
N ILE A 61 -0.32 10.68 -14.86
CA ILE A 61 -0.01 9.62 -13.89
C ILE A 61 0.92 8.61 -14.57
N THR A 62 2.12 8.44 -14.02
CA THR A 62 3.04 7.39 -14.51
C THR A 62 2.52 6.02 -14.06
N GLN A 63 2.13 5.16 -15.00
CA GLN A 63 1.75 3.79 -14.67
C GLN A 63 2.95 2.85 -14.79
N ARG A 64 3.27 2.12 -13.72
CA ARG A 64 4.29 1.05 -13.72
C ARG A 64 3.67 -0.30 -13.37
N PHE A 65 4.23 -1.35 -13.96
CA PHE A 65 3.81 -2.71 -13.71
C PHE A 65 4.87 -3.47 -12.92
N ALA A 66 4.44 -4.19 -11.88
CA ALA A 66 5.31 -5.07 -11.13
C ALA A 66 5.82 -6.21 -12.03
N SER A 67 7.09 -6.58 -11.92
CA SER A 67 7.65 -7.68 -12.72
C SER A 67 7.02 -9.01 -12.34
N VAL A 68 6.65 -9.82 -13.35
CA VAL A 68 5.93 -11.10 -13.20
C VAL A 68 6.65 -12.07 -12.26
N LYS A 69 7.99 -12.03 -12.20
CA LYS A 69 8.81 -12.95 -11.41
C LYS A 69 9.37 -12.37 -10.10
N HIS A 70 9.10 -11.09 -9.82
CA HIS A 70 9.63 -10.41 -8.63
C HIS A 70 8.52 -9.79 -7.77
N PRO A 71 7.64 -10.60 -7.14
CA PRO A 71 6.59 -10.11 -6.24
C PRO A 71 7.13 -9.31 -5.04
N GLN A 72 8.43 -9.43 -4.75
CA GLN A 72 9.13 -8.61 -3.75
C GLN A 72 9.08 -7.10 -4.05
N SER A 73 9.01 -6.70 -5.32
CA SER A 73 8.80 -5.30 -5.71
C SER A 73 7.43 -4.76 -5.24
N ASN A 74 6.48 -5.65 -4.95
CA ASN A 74 5.17 -5.35 -4.37
C ASN A 74 5.06 -5.80 -2.89
N GLY A 75 6.17 -6.09 -2.22
CA GLY A 75 6.18 -6.74 -0.90
C GLY A 75 5.46 -5.97 0.22
N LEU A 76 5.43 -4.63 0.14
CA LEU A 76 4.65 -3.79 1.06
C LEU A 76 3.15 -4.03 0.89
N VAL A 77 2.67 -4.01 -0.35
CA VAL A 77 1.27 -4.30 -0.70
C VAL A 77 0.90 -5.73 -0.33
N GLU A 78 1.80 -6.70 -0.52
CA GLU A 78 1.55 -8.09 -0.10
C GLU A 78 1.42 -8.25 1.42
N ARG A 79 2.26 -7.55 2.20
CA ARG A 79 2.13 -7.52 3.67
C ARG A 79 0.81 -6.86 4.09
N ALA A 80 0.48 -5.72 3.50
CA ALA A 80 -0.79 -5.05 3.71
C ALA A 80 -1.99 -5.96 3.40
N ASN A 81 -2.00 -6.62 2.25
CA ASN A 81 -3.03 -7.57 1.85
C ASN A 81 -3.14 -8.74 2.85
N ARG A 82 -2.00 -9.24 3.37
CA ARG A 82 -2.00 -10.28 4.40
C ARG A 82 -2.67 -9.78 5.68
N SER A 83 -2.30 -8.60 6.18
CA SER A 83 -2.91 -8.01 7.38
C SER A 83 -4.42 -7.79 7.20
N LEU A 84 -4.87 -7.33 6.03
CA LEU A 84 -6.30 -7.20 5.73
C LEU A 84 -7.02 -8.56 5.75
N ARG A 85 -6.43 -9.59 5.12
CA ARG A 85 -7.00 -10.95 5.10
C ARG A 85 -7.09 -11.53 6.51
N GLU A 86 -6.07 -11.34 7.34
CA GLU A 86 -6.08 -11.76 8.75
C GLU A 86 -7.16 -11.01 9.55
N GLY A 87 -7.29 -9.70 9.35
CA GLY A 87 -8.36 -8.91 9.97
C GLY A 87 -9.76 -9.38 9.56
N ILE A 88 -9.97 -9.68 8.27
CA ILE A 88 -11.23 -10.24 7.76
C ILE A 88 -11.52 -11.58 8.41
N LYS A 89 -10.54 -12.50 8.46
CA LYS A 89 -10.69 -13.82 9.10
C LYS A 89 -11.04 -13.70 10.58
N ALA A 90 -10.40 -12.79 11.31
CA ALA A 90 -10.67 -12.57 12.72
C ALA A 90 -12.10 -12.05 12.98
N ARG A 91 -12.67 -11.28 12.05
CA ARG A 91 -14.02 -10.71 12.16
C ARG A 91 -15.14 -11.64 11.68
N LEU A 92 -14.83 -12.58 10.80
CA LEU A 92 -15.81 -13.54 10.26
C LEU A 92 -16.39 -14.48 11.33
N GLY A 93 -15.59 -14.89 12.34
CA GLY A 93 -16.04 -15.76 13.44
C GLY A 93 -16.75 -17.05 12.99
N GLU A 94 -17.49 -17.69 13.90
CA GLU A 94 -18.35 -18.86 13.57
C GLU A 94 -19.67 -18.47 12.90
N GLY A 95 -20.08 -17.20 12.98
CA GLY A 95 -21.40 -16.71 12.55
C GLY A 95 -21.49 -16.20 11.12
N ASN A 96 -20.43 -16.32 10.32
CA ASN A 96 -20.39 -15.90 8.90
C ASN A 96 -20.97 -14.49 8.67
N LYS A 97 -20.52 -13.51 9.47
CA LYS A 97 -20.96 -12.11 9.33
C LYS A 97 -20.59 -11.57 7.95
N ASN A 98 -21.39 -10.60 7.47
CA ASN A 98 -21.10 -9.89 6.22
C ASN A 98 -19.76 -9.14 6.32
N TRP A 99 -18.67 -9.76 5.88
CA TRP A 99 -17.31 -9.21 6.00
C TRP A 99 -17.16 -7.83 5.32
N VAL A 100 -18.05 -7.50 4.39
CA VAL A 100 -18.11 -6.19 3.73
C VAL A 100 -18.38 -5.07 4.74
N GLU A 101 -19.24 -5.31 5.73
CA GLU A 101 -19.57 -4.36 6.81
C GLU A 101 -18.43 -4.22 7.84
N GLU A 102 -17.57 -5.24 7.94
CA GLU A 102 -16.41 -5.25 8.83
C GLU A 102 -15.20 -4.54 8.21
N LEU A 103 -15.17 -4.35 6.88
CA LEU A 103 -14.06 -3.75 6.17
C LEU A 103 -13.65 -2.36 6.69
N PRO A 104 -14.57 -1.42 6.99
CA PRO A 104 -14.21 -0.13 7.59
C PRO A 104 -13.49 -0.27 8.94
N HIS A 105 -13.93 -1.21 9.79
CA HIS A 105 -13.33 -1.47 11.10
C HIS A 105 -11.90 -2.02 10.98
N ILE A 106 -11.68 -2.92 10.02
CA ILE A 106 -10.37 -3.50 9.72
C ILE A 106 -9.42 -2.43 9.18
N LEU A 107 -9.90 -1.59 8.25
CA LEU A 107 -9.14 -0.46 7.73
C LEU A 107 -8.81 0.56 8.81
N TRP A 108 -9.76 0.88 9.69
CA TRP A 108 -9.54 1.76 10.82
C TRP A 108 -8.41 1.25 11.72
N ALA A 109 -8.50 -0.01 12.17
CA ALA A 109 -7.48 -0.64 12.98
C ALA A 109 -6.11 -0.62 12.29
N TYR A 110 -6.05 -0.90 10.99
CA TYR A 110 -4.80 -0.85 10.24
C TYR A 110 -4.20 0.57 10.19
N ARG A 111 -5.03 1.59 10.01
CA ARG A 111 -4.63 3.00 9.86
C ARG A 111 -4.19 3.64 11.17
N THR A 112 -4.69 3.18 12.31
CA THR A 112 -4.33 3.71 13.64
C THR A 112 -3.31 2.86 14.39
N MET A 113 -2.79 1.79 13.78
CA MET A 113 -1.76 0.96 14.38
C MET A 113 -0.37 1.43 13.96
N VAL A 114 0.51 1.59 14.95
CA VAL A 114 1.92 1.95 14.73
C VAL A 114 2.60 0.91 13.84
N LYS A 115 3.27 1.35 12.78
CA LYS A 115 4.01 0.47 11.87
C LYS A 115 5.42 0.27 12.36
N SER A 116 5.87 -0.98 12.38
CA SER A 116 7.24 -1.33 12.77
C SER A 116 8.31 -0.80 11.80
N SER A 117 7.93 -0.40 10.59
CA SER A 117 8.82 0.15 9.57
C SER A 117 9.32 1.57 9.90
N HIS A 118 8.46 2.41 10.47
CA HIS A 118 8.78 3.83 10.73
C HIS A 118 8.38 4.34 12.12
N GLY A 119 7.63 3.57 12.92
CA GLY A 119 7.29 3.93 14.30
C GLY A 119 6.09 4.86 14.46
N ASP A 120 5.46 5.26 13.36
CA ASP A 120 4.25 6.10 13.33
C ASP A 120 3.01 5.32 12.87
N THR A 121 1.83 5.92 13.03
CA THR A 121 0.59 5.40 12.44
C THR A 121 0.40 5.94 11.00
N PRO A 122 -0.19 5.15 10.08
CA PRO A 122 -0.54 5.68 8.76
C PRO A 122 -1.46 6.89 8.83
N PHE A 123 -2.32 6.95 9.84
CA PHE A 123 -3.23 8.08 10.05
C PHE A 123 -2.46 9.36 10.36
N SER A 124 -1.48 9.33 11.29
CA SER A 124 -0.71 10.54 11.63
C SER A 124 0.18 11.01 10.51
N LEU A 125 0.83 10.11 9.75
CA LEU A 125 1.59 10.52 8.58
C LEU A 125 0.72 11.12 7.47
N LYS A 126 -0.54 10.66 7.34
CA LYS A 126 -1.48 11.13 6.33
C LYS A 126 -2.15 12.45 6.68
N TYR A 127 -2.71 12.55 7.89
CA TYR A 127 -3.49 13.70 8.35
C TYR A 127 -2.72 14.64 9.27
N LYS A 128 -1.44 14.36 9.53
CA LYS A 128 -0.52 15.19 10.32
C LYS A 128 -0.86 15.24 11.82
N THR A 129 -1.83 14.44 12.26
CA THR A 129 -2.25 14.32 13.65
C THR A 129 -2.71 12.89 13.92
N GLU A 130 -2.50 12.41 15.14
CA GLU A 130 -2.93 11.08 15.55
C GLU A 130 -4.45 11.03 15.73
N ALA A 131 -5.08 9.95 15.26
CA ALA A 131 -6.51 9.72 15.46
C ALA A 131 -6.84 9.50 16.94
N VAL A 132 -8.00 9.98 17.38
CA VAL A 132 -8.59 9.56 18.64
C VAL A 132 -9.22 8.18 18.45
N ILE A 133 -8.72 7.17 19.16
CA ILE A 133 -9.20 5.79 19.05
C ILE A 133 -10.21 5.46 20.15
N PRO A 134 -11.14 4.50 19.94
CA PRO A 134 -12.16 4.17 20.94
C PRO A 134 -11.63 3.83 22.34
N SER A 135 -10.45 3.21 22.44
CA SER A 135 -9.83 2.91 23.73
C SER A 135 -9.46 4.16 24.54
N GLN A 136 -9.17 5.30 23.89
CA GLN A 136 -8.91 6.58 24.57
C GLN A 136 -10.18 7.25 25.10
N ILE A 137 -11.36 6.79 24.67
CA ILE A 137 -12.64 7.20 25.24
C ILE A 137 -12.94 6.35 26.47
N GLY A 138 -12.72 5.03 26.40
CA GLY A 138 -12.86 4.13 27.54
C GLY A 138 -11.80 4.33 28.63
N MET A 139 -10.60 4.78 28.23
CA MET A 139 -9.49 5.15 29.11
C MET A 139 -9.01 6.55 28.72
N PRO A 140 -9.59 7.60 29.33
CA PRO A 140 -9.25 8.97 28.99
C PRO A 140 -7.74 9.23 29.12
N THR A 141 -7.19 9.86 28.10
CA THR A 141 -5.80 10.34 28.05
C THR A 141 -5.80 11.86 28.16
N TYR A 142 -4.64 12.49 28.38
CA TYR A 142 -4.54 13.95 28.41
C TYR A 142 -5.23 14.62 27.21
N ARG A 143 -5.08 14.04 26.01
CA ARG A 143 -5.70 14.50 24.76
C ARG A 143 -7.22 14.43 24.73
N THR A 144 -7.83 13.53 25.50
CA THR A 144 -9.29 13.38 25.56
C THR A 144 -9.89 14.00 26.83
N THR A 145 -9.09 14.26 27.87
CA THR A 145 -9.53 14.90 29.12
C THR A 145 -9.42 16.42 29.09
N VAL A 146 -8.36 16.94 28.45
CA VAL A 146 -8.09 18.39 28.36
C VAL A 146 -8.33 18.80 26.91
N VAL A 147 -9.59 19.08 26.57
CA VAL A 147 -9.93 19.68 25.27
C VAL A 147 -9.74 21.19 25.42
N ASP A 148 -8.52 21.65 25.16
CA ASP A 148 -8.22 23.08 25.12
C ASP A 148 -8.55 23.63 23.72
N VAL A 149 -9.79 24.08 23.56
CA VAL A 149 -10.28 24.66 22.30
C VAL A 149 -9.49 25.92 21.92
N VAL A 150 -8.86 26.60 22.89
CA VAL A 150 -8.10 27.83 22.66
C VAL A 150 -6.73 27.51 22.05
N ASN A 151 -6.07 26.46 22.54
CA ASN A 151 -4.71 26.09 22.11
C ASN A 151 -4.64 25.03 21.00
N ASN A 152 -5.78 24.44 20.60
CA ASN A 152 -5.81 23.40 19.55
C ASN A 152 -5.22 23.87 18.21
N ASP A 153 -5.40 25.15 17.85
CA ASP A 153 -4.81 25.73 16.64
C ASP A 153 -3.28 25.86 16.76
N GLU A 154 -2.76 26.16 17.95
CA GLU A 154 -1.32 26.20 18.22
C GLU A 154 -0.71 24.80 18.18
N GLU A 155 -1.36 23.81 18.80
CA GLU A 155 -0.93 22.41 18.71
C GLU A 155 -0.95 21.90 17.27
N LEU A 156 -1.94 22.30 16.46
CA LEU A 156 -1.99 21.93 15.05
C LEU A 156 -0.82 22.55 14.26
N ARG A 157 -0.45 23.80 14.55
CA ARG A 157 0.73 24.47 13.96
C ARG A 157 2.02 23.77 14.36
N LEU A 158 2.21 23.46 15.64
CA LEU A 158 3.36 22.70 16.12
C LEU A 158 3.45 21.32 15.44
N ASN A 159 2.32 20.63 15.28
CA ASN A 159 2.27 19.36 14.56
C ASN A 159 2.68 19.49 13.08
N LEU A 160 2.33 20.60 12.44
CA LEU A 160 2.73 20.94 11.07
C LEU A 160 4.24 21.20 10.98
N ASP A 161 4.80 21.96 11.91
CA ASP A 161 6.23 22.28 11.94
C ASP A 161 7.08 21.01 12.15
N LEU A 162 6.67 20.13 13.06
CA LEU A 162 7.33 18.84 13.32
C LEU A 162 7.05 17.77 12.26
N LEU A 163 6.16 18.04 11.30
CA LEU A 163 5.77 17.05 10.31
C LEU A 163 6.92 16.75 9.34
N GLU A 164 7.59 17.79 8.86
CA GLU A 164 8.70 17.65 7.91
C GLU A 164 9.78 16.75 8.52
N GLU A 165 10.14 17.00 9.78
CA GLU A 165 11.10 16.19 10.53
C GLU A 165 10.65 14.73 10.67
N ARG A 166 9.38 14.47 11.06
CA ARG A 166 8.83 13.10 11.11
C ARG A 166 8.88 12.40 9.75
N ARG A 167 8.60 13.14 8.67
CA ARG A 167 8.65 12.61 7.31
C ARG A 167 10.06 12.28 6.88
N GLU A 168 11.03 13.13 7.21
CA GLU A 168 12.45 12.88 6.96
C GLU A 168 12.97 11.68 7.74
N LEU A 169 12.62 11.56 9.03
CA LEU A 169 12.94 10.39 9.85
C LEU A 169 12.35 9.10 9.26
N THR A 170 11.09 9.16 8.81
CA THR A 170 10.41 8.05 8.11
C THR A 170 11.16 7.69 6.83
N ALA A 171 11.52 8.68 6.00
CA ALA A 171 12.28 8.46 4.76
C ALA A 171 13.67 7.84 5.03
N MET A 172 14.36 8.27 6.09
CA MET A 172 15.63 7.67 6.51
C MET A 172 15.46 6.22 6.97
N SER A 173 14.43 5.92 7.76
CA SER A 173 14.13 4.53 8.17
C SER A 173 13.80 3.65 6.98
N GLU A 174 13.01 4.16 6.02
CA GLU A 174 12.68 3.46 4.79
C GLU A 174 13.93 3.18 3.95
N ALA A 175 14.79 4.19 3.75
CA ALA A 175 16.05 4.05 3.02
C ALA A 175 17.00 3.04 3.68
N LYS A 176 17.09 3.05 5.01
CA LYS A 176 17.87 2.08 5.79
C LYS A 176 17.33 0.67 5.64
N SER A 177 16.00 0.50 5.68
CA SER A 177 15.32 -0.78 5.48
C SER A 177 15.53 -1.32 4.08
N LYS A 178 15.36 -0.49 3.04
CA LYS A 178 15.66 -0.83 1.63
C LYS A 178 17.12 -1.24 1.48
N SER A 179 18.05 -0.49 2.06
CA SER A 179 19.49 -0.80 1.98
C SER A 179 19.84 -2.15 2.63
N LYS A 180 19.26 -2.46 3.80
CA LYS A 180 19.42 -3.78 4.45
C LYS A 180 18.88 -4.92 3.57
N MET A 181 17.70 -4.73 2.99
CA MET A 181 17.09 -5.70 2.08
C MET A 181 17.95 -5.95 0.84
N ILE A 182 18.47 -4.88 0.23
CA ILE A 182 19.39 -4.97 -0.93
C ILE A 182 20.65 -5.75 -0.55
N LYS A 183 21.27 -5.43 0.60
CA LYS A 183 22.47 -6.16 1.07
C LYS A 183 22.20 -7.64 1.28
N TYR A 184 21.10 -7.99 1.95
CA TYR A 184 20.71 -9.38 2.19
C TYR A 184 20.46 -10.14 0.88
N TYR A 185 19.75 -9.52 -0.07
CA TYR A 185 19.48 -10.12 -1.37
C TYR A 185 20.77 -10.32 -2.16
N ASN A 186 21.57 -9.26 -2.31
CA ASN A 186 22.80 -9.28 -3.09
C ASN A 186 23.87 -10.21 -2.49
N TYR A 187 23.80 -10.52 -1.19
CA TYR A 187 24.76 -11.41 -0.53
C TYR A 187 24.86 -12.80 -1.19
N ARG A 188 23.76 -13.30 -1.80
CA ARG A 188 23.74 -14.61 -2.49
C ARG A 188 23.65 -14.52 -4.02
N VAL A 189 23.65 -13.31 -4.58
CA VAL A 189 23.53 -13.12 -6.03
C VAL A 189 24.92 -13.08 -6.64
N CYS A 190 25.31 -14.15 -7.34
CA CYS A 190 26.43 -14.07 -8.28
C CYS A 190 25.99 -13.24 -9.48
N GLY A 191 26.61 -12.07 -9.67
CA GLY A 191 26.33 -11.21 -10.81
C GLY A 191 26.74 -11.88 -12.12
N VAL A 192 25.76 -12.29 -12.93
CA VAL A 192 25.98 -12.69 -14.31
C VAL A 192 25.67 -11.48 -15.18
N ALA A 193 26.65 -10.99 -15.93
CA ALA A 193 26.47 -9.91 -16.90
C ALA A 193 26.10 -10.51 -18.26
N PHE A 194 25.01 -10.02 -18.85
CA PHE A 194 24.55 -10.43 -20.18
C PHE A 194 24.87 -9.35 -21.21
N LYS A 195 25.22 -9.77 -22.43
CA LYS A 195 25.43 -8.92 -23.60
C LYS A 195 24.26 -9.08 -24.58
N PRO A 196 23.93 -8.04 -25.38
CA PRO A 196 22.98 -8.20 -26.48
C PRO A 196 23.41 -9.35 -27.41
N GLY A 197 22.51 -10.32 -27.62
CA GLY A 197 22.79 -11.55 -28.38
C GLY A 197 22.95 -12.81 -27.52
N ASP A 198 23.09 -12.68 -26.20
CA ASP A 198 23.16 -13.82 -25.30
C ASP A 198 21.80 -14.54 -25.18
N PHE A 199 21.83 -15.86 -25.23
CA PHE A 199 20.66 -16.70 -24.98
C PHE A 199 20.45 -16.85 -23.47
N ILE A 200 19.24 -16.50 -23.00
CA ILE A 200 18.84 -16.63 -21.61
C ILE A 200 17.64 -17.57 -21.47
N TYR A 201 17.68 -18.44 -20.45
CA TYR A 201 16.53 -19.24 -20.10
C TYR A 201 15.50 -18.37 -19.36
N ARG A 202 14.33 -18.19 -19.98
CA ARG A 202 13.15 -17.66 -19.29
C ARG A 202 12.31 -18.83 -18.78
N SER A 203 12.00 -18.80 -17.49
CA SER A 203 11.08 -19.76 -16.89
C SER A 203 9.69 -19.58 -17.48
N ASN A 204 9.13 -20.64 -18.05
CA ASN A 204 7.83 -20.60 -18.72
C ASN A 204 6.67 -20.36 -17.73
N ASP A 205 6.83 -20.80 -16.47
CA ASP A 205 5.93 -20.48 -15.35
C ASP A 205 5.76 -18.96 -15.13
N ALA A 206 6.77 -18.17 -15.51
CA ALA A 206 6.76 -16.72 -15.34
C ALA A 206 6.40 -15.94 -16.62
N SER A 207 6.44 -16.56 -17.79
CA SER A 207 6.16 -15.88 -19.07
C SER A 207 4.85 -16.31 -19.72
N HIS A 208 4.28 -17.45 -19.34
CA HIS A 208 3.13 -18.07 -20.01
C HIS A 208 3.29 -18.09 -21.54
N ALA A 209 4.53 -18.29 -22.02
CA ALA A 209 4.86 -18.20 -23.43
C ALA A 209 4.39 -19.44 -24.20
N VAL A 210 4.27 -20.58 -23.51
CA VAL A 210 3.72 -21.83 -24.02
C VAL A 210 2.67 -22.36 -23.04
N ALA A 211 1.57 -22.91 -23.56
CA ALA A 211 0.49 -23.50 -22.75
C ALA A 211 1.04 -24.61 -21.83
N GLY A 212 0.91 -24.43 -20.52
CA GLY A 212 1.48 -25.33 -19.51
C GLY A 212 0.63 -26.59 -19.30
N GLY A 213 1.07 -27.72 -19.84
CA GLY A 213 0.62 -29.05 -19.41
C GLY A 213 1.42 -29.57 -18.22
N LYS A 214 0.89 -30.55 -17.47
CA LYS A 214 1.55 -31.22 -16.33
C LYS A 214 2.94 -31.82 -16.65
N LEU A 215 3.30 -31.94 -17.92
CA LEU A 215 4.58 -32.47 -18.43
C LEU A 215 5.38 -31.45 -19.25
N GLY A 216 5.06 -30.16 -19.17
CA GLY A 216 5.84 -29.11 -19.85
C GLY A 216 7.25 -28.98 -19.24
N PRO A 217 8.27 -28.66 -20.05
CA PRO A 217 9.61 -28.39 -19.54
C PRO A 217 9.59 -27.16 -18.60
N LYS A 218 10.35 -27.25 -17.50
CA LYS A 218 10.51 -26.20 -16.48
C LYS A 218 11.48 -25.11 -16.93
#